data_AF-S3J9H5-F1
#
_entry.id   AF-S3J9H5-F1
#
_cell.length_a   1.000
_cell.length_b   1.000
_cell.length_c   1.000
_cell.angle_alpha   90.00
_cell.angle_beta   90.00
_cell.angle_gamma   90.00
#
_symmetry.space_group_name_H-M   'P 1'
#
loop_
_entity.id
_entity.type
_entity.pdbx_description
1 polymer ?
#
loop_
_entity_poly.entity_id
_entity_poly.type
_entity_poly.pdbx_seq_one_letter_code
_entity_poly.pdbx_strand_id
1 'polypeptide(L)'
;MRQQVIDWLKENVNEHRLRHILGVETMCIDLARHHDLDPVQAGQAGLLHDLAKFFKPKKLLKMAESAGIEVDNICASHPHLLHADVSAIVAQKEFNITDEEILEAIRNHTLGKPNMSDLSCIVFIADALEPNRGDTPELNALRQLSYQNLHKSLQQTCDYSLKYLLSSHCPIHPRTVLTRNWALQIVKEQLTETKTID
;
A
#
# COMPACT_ATOMS: atom_id res chain seq x y z
N MET A 1 -9.90 14.63 13.32
CA MET A 1 -9.64 13.37 12.59
C MET A 1 -8.24 12.81 12.86
N ARG A 2 -7.13 13.36 12.33
CA ARG A 2 -5.78 12.78 12.49
C ARG A 2 -5.41 12.36 13.93
N GLN A 3 -5.61 13.24 14.91
CA GLN A 3 -5.33 12.92 16.32
C GLN A 3 -6.19 11.76 16.85
N GLN A 4 -7.48 11.72 16.47
CA GLN A 4 -8.39 10.63 16.86
C GLN A 4 -7.93 9.28 16.30
N VAL A 5 -7.43 9.25 15.05
CA VAL A 5 -6.86 8.04 14.44
C VAL A 5 -5.60 7.61 15.17
N ILE A 6 -4.70 8.53 15.50
CA ILE A 6 -3.47 8.23 16.25
C ILE A 6 -3.79 7.65 17.63
N ASP A 7 -4.76 8.21 18.35
CA ASP A 7 -5.13 7.71 19.67
C ASP A 7 -5.78 6.33 19.58
N TRP A 8 -6.63 6.09 18.58
CA TRP A 8 -7.14 4.74 18.30
C TRP A 8 -6.02 3.75 17.96
N LEU A 9 -5.02 4.15 17.15
CA LEU A 9 -3.88 3.31 16.79
C LEU A 9 -3.04 2.92 18.01
N LYS A 10 -2.81 3.83 18.96
CA LYS A 10 -2.08 3.53 20.21
C LYS A 10 -2.73 2.41 21.02
N GLU A 11 -4.05 2.25 20.91
CA GLU A 11 -4.80 1.20 21.61
C GLU A 11 -4.90 -0.11 20.81
N ASN A 12 -4.69 -0.07 19.48
CA ASN A 12 -4.97 -1.19 18.58
C ASN A 12 -3.73 -1.79 17.90
N VAL A 13 -2.60 -1.09 17.86
CA VAL A 13 -1.33 -1.58 17.30
C VAL A 13 -0.17 -1.36 18.27
N ASN A 14 0.93 -2.09 18.08
CA ASN A 14 2.13 -1.86 18.89
C ASN A 14 2.89 -0.60 18.47
N GLU A 15 3.79 -0.12 19.33
CA GLU A 15 4.57 1.11 19.08
C GLU A 15 5.38 1.06 17.78
N HIS A 16 5.94 -0.12 17.45
CA HIS A 16 6.68 -0.30 16.21
C HIS A 16 5.79 -0.06 14.99
N ARG A 17 4.57 -0.61 14.99
CA ARG A 17 3.60 -0.41 13.92
C ARG A 17 3.11 1.03 13.85
N LEU A 18 2.90 1.68 14.99
CA LEU A 18 2.54 3.10 15.01
C LEU A 18 3.63 3.96 14.37
N ARG A 19 4.91 3.75 14.72
CA ARG A 19 6.03 4.46 14.08
C ARG A 19 6.07 4.22 12.58
N HIS A 20 5.87 2.98 12.15
CA HIS A 20 5.78 2.63 10.74
C HIS A 20 4.64 3.40 10.05
N ILE A 21 3.42 3.38 10.59
CA ILE A 21 2.26 4.10 10.02
C ILE A 21 2.53 5.60 9.88
N LEU A 22 3.14 6.23 10.88
CA LEU A 22 3.52 7.65 10.81
C LEU A 22 4.61 7.91 9.77
N GLY A 23 5.53 6.96 9.56
CA GLY A 23 6.51 6.98 8.49
C GLY A 23 5.85 6.90 7.11
N VAL A 24 4.87 6.00 6.93
CA VAL A 24 4.08 5.89 5.70
C VAL A 24 3.30 7.16 5.43
N GLU A 25 2.59 7.71 6.43
CA GLU A 25 1.88 8.99 6.31
C GLU A 25 2.82 10.10 5.80
N THR A 26 3.99 10.24 6.42
CA THR A 26 4.98 11.27 6.04
C THR A 26 5.45 11.08 4.60
N MET A 27 5.83 9.85 4.24
CA MET A 27 6.30 9.56 2.88
C MET A 27 5.20 9.72 1.82
N CYS A 28 3.96 9.37 2.13
CA CYS A 28 2.82 9.61 1.23
C CYS A 28 2.63 11.11 0.95
N ILE A 29 2.72 11.95 1.99
CA ILE A 29 2.62 13.41 1.86
C ILE A 29 3.73 13.95 0.95
N ASP A 30 4.96 13.49 1.16
CA ASP A 30 6.12 13.98 0.40
C ASP A 30 6.09 13.52 -1.07
N LEU A 31 5.72 12.27 -1.33
CA LEU A 31 5.53 11.77 -2.70
C LEU A 31 4.37 12.48 -3.40
N ALA A 32 3.26 12.72 -2.71
CA ALA A 32 2.12 13.42 -3.31
C ALA A 32 2.49 14.84 -3.74
N ARG A 33 3.22 15.59 -2.90
CA ARG A 33 3.75 16.92 -3.27
C ARG A 33 4.67 16.85 -4.48
N HIS A 34 5.49 15.81 -4.58
CA HIS A 34 6.45 15.68 -5.67
C HIS A 34 5.80 15.33 -7.01
N HIS A 35 4.74 14.54 -6.99
CA HIS A 35 3.99 14.09 -8.17
C HIS A 35 2.71 14.90 -8.42
N ASP A 36 2.62 16.12 -7.88
CA ASP A 36 1.49 17.05 -8.07
C ASP A 36 0.10 16.48 -7.70
N LEU A 37 0.03 15.65 -6.66
CA LEU A 37 -1.21 15.12 -6.06
C LEU A 37 -1.57 15.83 -4.75
N ASP A 38 -2.79 15.60 -4.24
CA ASP A 38 -3.24 16.16 -2.95
C ASP A 38 -2.49 15.51 -1.77
N PRO A 39 -1.62 16.27 -1.05
CA PRO A 39 -0.88 15.73 0.08
C PRO A 39 -1.76 15.41 1.30
N VAL A 40 -2.89 16.08 1.48
CA VAL A 40 -3.81 15.82 2.59
C VAL A 40 -4.49 14.46 2.38
N GLN A 41 -4.97 14.22 1.16
CA GLN A 41 -5.58 12.95 0.76
C GLN A 41 -4.58 11.79 0.90
N ALA A 42 -3.34 11.98 0.43
CA ALA A 42 -2.28 10.98 0.51
C ALA A 42 -1.85 10.67 1.96
N GLY A 43 -1.68 11.70 2.78
CA GLY A 43 -1.37 11.52 4.20
C GLY A 43 -2.47 10.76 4.94
N GLN A 44 -3.73 11.08 4.65
CA GLN A 44 -4.87 10.39 5.24
C GLN A 44 -4.92 8.91 4.86
N ALA A 45 -4.72 8.55 3.59
CA ALA A 45 -4.65 7.16 3.17
C ALA A 45 -3.46 6.43 3.83
N GLY A 46 -2.29 7.07 3.89
CA GLY A 46 -1.10 6.55 4.57
C GLY A 46 -1.30 6.32 6.07
N LEU A 47 -1.99 7.20 6.78
CA LEU A 47 -2.28 7.06 8.20
C LEU A 47 -3.24 5.89 8.50
N LEU A 48 -4.14 5.57 7.57
CA LEU A 48 -5.22 4.60 7.76
C LEU A 48 -4.92 3.21 7.17
N HIS A 49 -3.85 3.04 6.40
CA HIS A 49 -3.61 1.82 5.62
C HIS A 49 -3.58 0.53 6.47
N ASP A 50 -3.02 0.61 7.69
CA ASP A 50 -2.71 -0.55 8.53
C ASP A 50 -3.61 -0.67 9.78
N LEU A 51 -4.79 -0.03 9.81
CA LEU A 51 -5.74 -0.06 10.93
C LEU A 51 -6.06 -1.49 11.43
N ALA A 52 -6.21 -2.44 10.52
CA ALA A 52 -6.57 -3.82 10.84
C ALA A 52 -5.36 -4.76 10.98
N LYS A 53 -4.11 -4.25 10.95
CA LYS A 53 -2.89 -5.07 10.89
C LYS A 53 -2.73 -6.04 12.07
N PHE A 54 -3.25 -5.69 13.24
CA PHE A 54 -3.18 -6.51 14.46
C PHE A 54 -4.46 -7.30 14.73
N PHE A 55 -5.45 -7.27 13.82
CA PHE A 55 -6.66 -8.07 14.00
C PHE A 55 -6.33 -9.56 13.84
N LYS A 56 -6.93 -10.39 14.71
CA LYS A 56 -6.75 -11.84 14.65
C LYS A 56 -7.32 -12.40 13.33
N PRO A 57 -6.75 -13.48 12.76
CA PRO A 57 -7.20 -14.09 11.52
C PRO A 57 -8.72 -14.34 11.44
N LYS A 58 -9.33 -14.87 12.51
CA LYS A 58 -10.79 -15.09 12.59
C LYS A 58 -11.61 -13.80 12.47
N LYS A 59 -11.10 -12.69 13.02
CA LYS A 59 -11.75 -11.38 12.93
C LYS A 59 -11.66 -10.84 11.50
N LEU A 60 -10.50 -10.95 10.88
CA LEU A 60 -10.28 -10.54 9.48
C LEU A 60 -11.24 -11.28 8.54
N LEU A 61 -11.28 -12.61 8.60
CA LEU A 61 -12.19 -13.44 7.78
C LEU A 61 -13.66 -13.06 7.99
N LYS A 62 -14.10 -12.96 9.26
CA LYS A 62 -15.49 -12.62 9.58
C LYS A 62 -15.87 -11.23 9.03
N MET A 63 -14.98 -10.25 9.16
CA MET A 63 -15.23 -8.90 8.66
C MET A 63 -15.25 -8.87 7.13
N ALA A 64 -14.35 -9.62 6.47
CA ALA A 64 -14.34 -9.75 5.01
C ALA A 64 -15.64 -10.38 4.49
N GLU A 65 -16.04 -11.51 5.07
CA GLU A 65 -17.30 -12.20 4.72
C GLU A 65 -18.53 -11.31 4.95
N SER A 66 -18.59 -10.63 6.10
CA SER A 66 -19.72 -9.73 6.43
C SER A 66 -19.81 -8.52 5.48
N ALA A 67 -18.71 -8.16 4.83
CA ALA A 67 -18.65 -7.08 3.85
C ALA A 67 -18.81 -7.57 2.40
N GLY A 68 -19.00 -8.88 2.18
CA GLY A 68 -19.10 -9.47 0.84
C GLY A 68 -17.78 -9.47 0.07
N ILE A 69 -16.64 -9.37 0.75
CA ILE A 69 -15.32 -9.50 0.12
C ILE A 69 -15.11 -10.97 -0.24
N GLU A 70 -14.78 -11.22 -1.51
CA GLU A 70 -14.39 -12.55 -1.97
C GLU A 70 -13.04 -12.95 -1.33
N VAL A 71 -13.04 -14.06 -0.61
CA VAL A 71 -11.84 -14.60 0.04
C VAL A 71 -11.38 -15.82 -0.74
N ASP A 72 -10.32 -15.66 -1.53
CA ASP A 72 -9.73 -16.78 -2.26
C ASP A 72 -8.96 -17.75 -1.35
N ASN A 73 -8.49 -18.87 -1.91
CA ASN A 73 -7.78 -19.90 -1.17
C ASN A 73 -6.48 -19.40 -0.49
N ILE A 74 -5.80 -18.42 -1.09
CA ILE A 74 -4.56 -17.87 -0.51
C ILE A 74 -4.94 -16.98 0.68
N CYS A 75 -5.92 -16.11 0.54
CA CYS A 75 -6.42 -15.28 1.64
C CYS A 75 -7.05 -16.10 2.76
N ALA A 76 -7.74 -17.20 2.45
CA ALA A 76 -8.31 -18.11 3.44
C ALA A 76 -7.20 -18.83 4.26
N SER A 77 -6.12 -19.26 3.60
CA SER A 77 -4.97 -19.88 4.26
C SER A 77 -4.02 -18.88 4.92
N HIS A 78 -4.00 -17.64 4.45
CA HIS A 78 -3.17 -16.53 4.95
C HIS A 78 -4.01 -15.29 5.26
N PRO A 79 -4.92 -15.33 6.27
CA PRO A 79 -5.89 -14.25 6.49
C PRO A 79 -5.29 -12.89 6.81
N HIS A 80 -4.02 -12.84 7.21
CA HIS A 80 -3.33 -11.57 7.44
C HIS A 80 -3.33 -10.69 6.19
N LEU A 81 -3.39 -11.24 4.96
CA LEU A 81 -3.48 -10.47 3.72
C LEU A 81 -4.75 -9.59 3.66
N LEU A 82 -5.83 -10.01 4.31
CA LEU A 82 -7.11 -9.30 4.34
C LEU A 82 -7.06 -8.02 5.18
N HIS A 83 -5.96 -7.74 5.90
CA HIS A 83 -5.87 -6.50 6.68
C HIS A 83 -6.02 -5.24 5.81
N ALA A 84 -5.58 -5.26 4.55
CA ALA A 84 -5.77 -4.12 3.66
C ALA A 84 -7.25 -3.82 3.42
N ASP A 85 -8.00 -4.83 2.99
CA ASP A 85 -9.45 -4.69 2.77
C ASP A 85 -10.21 -4.36 4.05
N VAL A 86 -9.83 -5.00 5.17
CA VAL A 86 -10.46 -4.75 6.47
C VAL A 86 -10.07 -3.37 7.03
N SER A 87 -8.87 -2.87 6.80
CA SER A 87 -8.47 -1.50 7.17
C SER A 87 -9.36 -0.47 6.48
N ALA A 88 -9.72 -0.67 5.21
CA ALA A 88 -10.65 0.22 4.51
C ALA A 88 -12.06 0.18 5.15
N ILE A 89 -12.52 -1.00 5.56
CA ILE A 89 -13.80 -1.14 6.30
C ILE A 89 -13.75 -0.39 7.64
N VAL A 90 -12.65 -0.52 8.39
CA VAL A 90 -12.46 0.19 9.67
C VAL A 90 -12.39 1.70 9.43
N ALA A 91 -11.66 2.15 8.40
CA ALA A 91 -11.60 3.56 8.02
C ALA A 91 -12.99 4.15 7.75
N GLN A 92 -13.81 3.43 6.98
CA GLN A 92 -15.18 3.84 6.69
C GLN A 92 -16.06 3.88 7.95
N LYS A 93 -16.04 2.82 8.78
CA LYS A 93 -16.96 2.66 9.91
C LYS A 93 -16.60 3.48 11.15
N GLU A 94 -15.32 3.53 11.50
CA GLU A 94 -14.85 4.17 12.73
C GLU A 94 -14.51 5.65 12.53
N PHE A 95 -14.09 6.02 11.32
CA PHE A 95 -13.61 7.38 11.03
C PHE A 95 -14.43 8.12 9.97
N ASN A 96 -15.53 7.52 9.48
CA ASN A 96 -16.43 8.10 8.48
C ASN A 96 -15.73 8.50 7.17
N ILE A 97 -14.71 7.73 6.76
CA ILE A 97 -14.07 7.96 5.48
C ILE A 97 -15.03 7.54 4.36
N THR A 98 -15.34 8.50 3.48
CA THR A 98 -16.25 8.34 2.34
C THR A 98 -15.59 8.58 0.99
N ASP A 99 -14.37 9.12 0.99
CA ASP A 99 -13.56 9.26 -0.22
C ASP A 99 -13.11 7.87 -0.70
N GLU A 100 -13.62 7.47 -1.86
CA GLU A 100 -13.38 6.15 -2.44
C GLU A 100 -11.94 5.98 -2.92
N GLU A 101 -11.23 7.05 -3.32
CA GLU A 101 -9.82 6.95 -3.71
C GLU A 101 -8.94 6.63 -2.51
N ILE A 102 -9.24 7.21 -1.34
CA ILE A 102 -8.56 6.89 -0.07
C ILE A 102 -8.83 5.43 0.31
N LEU A 103 -10.10 5.01 0.29
CA LEU A 103 -10.47 3.64 0.63
C LEU A 103 -9.82 2.64 -0.33
N GLU A 104 -9.77 2.95 -1.62
CA GLU A 104 -9.14 2.12 -2.62
C GLU A 104 -7.62 2.01 -2.43
N ALA A 105 -6.94 3.11 -2.11
CA ALA A 105 -5.53 3.10 -1.79
C ALA A 105 -5.23 2.21 -0.56
N ILE A 106 -6.10 2.25 0.45
CA ILE A 106 -6.00 1.37 1.63
C ILE A 106 -6.21 -0.10 1.24
N ARG A 107 -7.23 -0.45 0.43
CA ARG A 107 -7.48 -1.86 0.02
C ARG A 107 -6.32 -2.45 -0.78
N ASN A 108 -5.66 -1.62 -1.58
CA ASN A 108 -4.64 -2.09 -2.51
C ASN A 108 -3.22 -2.06 -1.96
N HIS A 109 -2.97 -1.50 -0.77
CA HIS A 109 -1.60 -1.27 -0.30
C HIS A 109 -0.74 -2.54 -0.13
N THR A 110 -1.33 -3.71 0.13
CA THR A 110 -0.57 -4.97 0.33
C THR A 110 -0.28 -5.71 -0.97
N LEU A 111 -1.30 -5.94 -1.80
CA LEU A 111 -1.20 -6.80 -2.99
C LEU A 111 -1.21 -6.01 -4.32
N GLY A 112 -1.54 -4.72 -4.24
CA GLY A 112 -1.86 -3.89 -5.38
C GLY A 112 -3.09 -4.37 -6.14
N LYS A 113 -3.30 -3.76 -7.31
CA LYS A 113 -4.11 -4.28 -8.42
C LYS A 113 -3.62 -3.66 -9.75
N PRO A 114 -3.96 -4.23 -10.91
CA PRO A 114 -3.88 -3.50 -12.17
C PRO A 114 -4.74 -2.22 -12.13
N ASN A 115 -4.30 -1.17 -12.84
CA ASN A 115 -4.98 0.12 -12.92
C ASN A 115 -5.19 0.78 -11.53
N MET A 116 -4.17 0.75 -10.68
CA MET A 116 -4.16 1.57 -9.46
C MET A 116 -4.08 3.05 -9.82
N SER A 117 -4.82 3.88 -9.07
CA SER A 117 -4.63 5.34 -9.11
C SER A 117 -3.24 5.71 -8.62
N ASP A 118 -2.75 6.91 -8.96
CA ASP A 118 -1.47 7.39 -8.47
C ASP A 118 -1.43 7.47 -6.93
N LEU A 119 -2.56 7.80 -6.29
CA LEU A 119 -2.69 7.71 -4.83
C LEU A 119 -2.47 6.29 -4.30
N SER A 120 -3.07 5.28 -4.94
CA SER A 120 -2.87 3.87 -4.57
C SER A 120 -1.41 3.44 -4.78
N CYS A 121 -0.79 3.88 -5.87
CA CYS A 121 0.63 3.66 -6.15
C CYS A 121 1.51 4.28 -5.05
N ILE A 122 1.24 5.52 -4.63
CA ILE A 122 1.96 6.20 -3.56
C ILE A 122 1.86 5.42 -2.25
N VAL A 123 0.66 5.03 -1.82
CA VAL A 123 0.48 4.30 -0.56
C VAL A 123 1.19 2.95 -0.58
N PHE A 124 1.10 2.21 -1.69
CA PHE A 124 1.82 0.94 -1.88
C PHE A 124 3.34 1.12 -1.78
N ILE A 125 3.89 2.14 -2.45
CA ILE A 125 5.34 2.43 -2.45
C ILE A 125 5.78 2.90 -1.06
N ALA A 126 5.03 3.82 -0.43
CA ALA A 126 5.36 4.35 0.88
C ALA A 126 5.36 3.27 1.97
N ASP A 127 4.41 2.33 1.96
CA ASP A 127 4.41 1.20 2.90
C ASP A 127 5.69 0.37 2.80
N ALA A 128 6.16 0.11 1.59
CA ALA A 128 7.37 -0.67 1.36
C ALA A 128 8.67 0.11 1.65
N LEU A 129 8.67 1.43 1.49
CA LEU A 129 9.89 2.25 1.43
C LEU A 129 10.04 3.27 2.55
N GLU A 130 9.07 3.45 3.45
CA GLU A 130 9.19 4.45 4.52
C GLU A 130 10.50 4.29 5.33
N PRO A 131 11.06 5.37 5.90
CA PRO A 131 12.42 5.38 6.45
C PRO A 131 12.70 4.32 7.52
N ASN A 132 11.71 3.89 8.29
CA ASN A 132 11.87 2.87 9.33
C ASN A 132 11.95 1.43 8.78
N ARG A 133 11.79 1.23 7.46
CA ARG A 133 12.00 -0.08 6.79
C ARG A 133 13.48 -0.48 6.69
N GLY A 134 14.41 0.43 7.01
CA GLY A 134 15.85 0.19 7.01
C GLY A 134 16.62 1.07 6.03
N ASP A 135 17.95 1.00 6.08
CA ASP A 135 18.87 1.88 5.36
C ASP A 135 19.86 1.07 4.50
N THR A 136 19.34 0.26 3.58
CA THR A 136 20.16 -0.53 2.65
C THR A 136 20.33 0.20 1.31
N PRO A 137 21.40 -0.08 0.55
CA PRO A 137 21.57 0.50 -0.79
C PRO A 137 20.39 0.25 -1.73
N GLU A 138 19.76 -0.95 -1.68
CA GLU A 138 18.60 -1.27 -2.50
C GLU A 138 17.37 -0.44 -2.11
N LEU A 139 17.08 -0.30 -0.80
CA LEU A 139 15.98 0.55 -0.33
C LEU A 139 16.21 2.02 -0.68
N ASN A 140 17.44 2.51 -0.54
CA ASN A 140 17.77 3.90 -0.87
C ASN A 140 17.65 4.19 -2.36
N ALA A 141 18.05 3.26 -3.22
CA ALA A 141 17.84 3.37 -4.66
C ALA A 141 16.35 3.39 -5.02
N LEU A 142 15.53 2.55 -4.38
CA LEU A 142 14.07 2.55 -4.58
C LEU A 142 13.41 3.85 -4.11
N ARG A 143 13.85 4.42 -2.98
CA ARG A 143 13.39 5.73 -2.49
C ARG A 143 13.75 6.85 -3.47
N GLN A 144 14.97 6.88 -4.01
CA GLN A 144 15.32 7.87 -5.02
C GLN A 144 14.46 7.72 -6.28
N LEU A 145 14.26 6.48 -6.71
CA LEU A 145 13.42 6.16 -7.86
C LEU A 145 11.96 6.56 -7.65
N SER A 146 11.41 6.48 -6.43
CA SER A 146 10.02 6.87 -6.15
C SER A 146 9.75 8.35 -6.39
N TYR A 147 10.75 9.22 -6.27
CA TYR A 147 10.63 10.63 -6.67
C TYR A 147 10.77 10.77 -8.20
N GLN A 148 11.71 10.06 -8.82
CA GLN A 148 11.97 10.21 -10.27
C GLN A 148 10.84 9.71 -11.17
N ASN A 149 10.23 8.55 -10.86
CA ASN A 149 9.16 7.98 -11.66
C ASN A 149 8.32 7.01 -10.80
N LEU A 150 7.07 7.41 -10.54
CA LEU A 150 6.14 6.67 -9.69
C LEU A 150 5.88 5.25 -10.18
N HIS A 151 5.58 5.08 -11.47
CA HIS A 151 5.22 3.79 -12.07
C HIS A 151 6.41 2.82 -12.13
N LYS A 152 7.61 3.33 -12.42
CA LYS A 152 8.85 2.54 -12.39
C LYS A 152 9.20 2.15 -10.96
N SER A 153 8.98 3.03 -9.99
CA SER A 153 9.15 2.70 -8.57
C SER A 153 8.15 1.64 -8.11
N LEU A 154 6.88 1.71 -8.52
CA LEU A 154 5.89 0.67 -8.25
C LEU A 154 6.35 -0.69 -8.80
N GLN A 155 6.80 -0.72 -10.05
CA GLN A 155 7.29 -1.92 -10.71
C GLN A 155 8.47 -2.53 -9.94
N GLN A 156 9.46 -1.72 -9.55
CA GLN A 156 10.62 -2.22 -8.81
C GLN A 156 10.31 -2.58 -7.35
N THR A 157 9.37 -1.89 -6.72
CA THR A 157 8.86 -2.25 -5.39
C THR A 157 8.16 -3.60 -5.43
N CYS A 158 7.39 -3.89 -6.48
CA CYS A 158 6.83 -5.22 -6.71
C CYS A 158 7.92 -6.28 -6.90
N ASP A 159 8.96 -6.00 -7.69
CA ASP A 159 10.10 -6.92 -7.87
C ASP A 159 10.81 -7.19 -6.53
N TYR A 160 11.03 -6.17 -5.72
CA TYR A 160 11.62 -6.29 -4.38
C TYR A 160 10.79 -7.22 -3.47
N SER A 161 9.47 -6.99 -3.40
CA SER A 161 8.55 -7.83 -2.63
C SER A 161 8.53 -9.28 -3.13
N LEU A 162 8.51 -9.50 -4.44
CA LEU A 162 8.52 -10.84 -5.03
C LEU A 162 9.82 -11.60 -4.75
N LYS A 163 10.98 -10.93 -4.84
CA LYS A 163 12.27 -11.54 -4.44
C LYS A 163 12.23 -12.01 -2.99
N TYR A 164 11.71 -11.18 -2.08
CA TYR A 164 11.56 -11.52 -0.67
C TYR A 164 10.66 -12.74 -0.49
N LEU A 165 9.47 -12.76 -1.10
CA LEU A 165 8.51 -13.87 -0.99
C LEU A 165 9.10 -15.19 -1.52
N LEU A 166 9.80 -15.14 -2.66
CA LEU A 166 10.49 -16.29 -3.24
C LEU A 166 11.57 -16.83 -2.29
N SER A 167 12.45 -15.95 -1.79
CA SER A 167 13.53 -16.35 -0.88
C SER A 167 13.00 -16.91 0.45
N SER A 168 11.85 -16.42 0.90
CA SER A 168 11.18 -16.83 2.14
C SER A 168 10.27 -18.04 1.97
N HIS A 169 10.16 -18.60 0.75
CA HIS A 169 9.26 -19.71 0.43
C HIS A 169 7.79 -19.44 0.80
N CYS A 170 7.36 -18.17 0.71
CA CYS A 170 6.00 -17.76 0.98
C CYS A 170 5.13 -17.87 -0.28
N PRO A 171 3.82 -18.15 -0.14
CA PRO A 171 2.90 -18.07 -1.26
C PRO A 171 2.87 -16.67 -1.88
N ILE A 172 2.78 -16.61 -3.20
CA ILE A 172 2.64 -15.37 -3.95
C ILE A 172 1.20 -15.28 -4.44
N HIS A 173 0.50 -14.25 -3.99
CA HIS A 173 -0.86 -14.00 -4.46
C HIS A 173 -0.83 -13.55 -5.94
N PRO A 174 -1.66 -14.12 -6.84
CA PRO A 174 -1.66 -13.75 -8.26
C PRO A 174 -1.83 -12.25 -8.51
N ARG A 175 -2.65 -11.57 -7.69
CA ARG A 175 -2.83 -10.11 -7.70
C ARG A 175 -1.51 -9.34 -7.68
N THR A 176 -0.52 -9.74 -6.88
CA THR A 176 0.81 -9.09 -6.85
C THR A 176 1.54 -9.21 -8.19
N VAL A 177 1.46 -10.38 -8.84
CA VAL A 177 2.08 -10.61 -10.16
C VAL A 177 1.38 -9.78 -11.23
N LEU A 178 0.05 -9.69 -11.18
CA LEU A 178 -0.74 -8.87 -12.10
C LEU A 178 -0.41 -7.38 -11.93
N THR A 179 -0.34 -6.87 -10.69
CA THR A 179 0.10 -5.51 -10.39
C THR A 179 1.47 -5.21 -10.99
N ARG A 180 2.43 -6.13 -10.78
CA ARG A 180 3.79 -6.01 -11.29
C ARG A 180 3.86 -5.95 -12.81
N ASN A 181 3.10 -6.81 -13.49
CA ASN A 181 3.06 -6.86 -14.95
C ASN A 181 2.38 -5.63 -15.55
N TRP A 182 1.31 -5.15 -14.92
CA TRP A 182 0.67 -3.89 -15.29
C TRP A 182 1.65 -2.71 -15.17
N ALA A 183 2.32 -2.56 -14.04
CA ALA A 183 3.30 -1.49 -13.85
C ALA A 183 4.46 -1.57 -14.88
N LEU A 184 4.92 -2.79 -15.19
CA LEU A 184 5.94 -3.00 -16.23
C LEU A 184 5.46 -2.53 -17.62
N GLN A 185 4.19 -2.75 -17.95
CA GLN A 185 3.62 -2.33 -19.23
C GLN A 185 3.58 -0.79 -19.34
N ILE A 186 3.08 -0.11 -18.30
CA ILE A 186 3.06 1.37 -18.25
C ILE A 186 4.47 1.96 -18.45
N VAL A 187 5.49 1.39 -17.79
CA VAL A 187 6.87 1.86 -17.94
C VAL A 187 7.38 1.70 -19.38
N LYS A 188 6.98 0.64 -20.09
CA LYS A 188 7.36 0.45 -21.50
C LYS A 188 6.69 1.48 -22.40
N GLU A 189 5.42 1.78 -22.17
CA GLU A 189 4.64 2.75 -22.94
C GLU A 189 5.22 4.16 -22.80
N GLN A 190 5.57 4.58 -21.58
CA GLN A 190 6.25 5.87 -21.31
C GLN A 190 7.60 5.99 -22.04
N LEU A 191 8.36 4.90 -22.16
CA LEU A 191 9.64 4.90 -22.89
C LEU A 191 9.45 5.01 -24.40
N THR A 192 8.35 4.48 -24.95
CA THR A 192 8.04 4.59 -26.39
C THR A 192 7.55 5.99 -26.77
N GLU A 193 6.76 6.64 -25.91
CA GLU A 193 6.31 8.02 -26.11
C GLU A 193 7.48 9.00 -26.09
N THR A 194 8.43 8.82 -25.16
CA THR A 194 9.62 9.67 -25.08
C THR A 194 10.47 9.60 -26.37
N LYS A 195 10.55 8.42 -27.01
CA LYS A 195 11.34 8.21 -28.24
C LYS A 195 10.67 8.68 -29.53
N THR A 196 9.39 9.05 -29.48
CA THR A 196 8.65 9.53 -30.66
C THR A 196 8.59 11.05 -30.75
N ILE A 197 9.09 11.74 -29.74
CA ILE A 197 9.11 13.21 -29.63
C ILE A 197 10.51 13.79 -29.95
N ASP A 198 11.55 12.94 -30.02
CA ASP A 198 12.91 13.25 -30.49
C ASP A 198 13.10 12.89 -31.97
#